data_AF-A0A3N2Q9X1-F1
#
_entry.id   AF-A0A3N2Q9X1-F1
#
_cell.length_a   1.000
_cell.length_b   1.000
_cell.length_c   1.000
_cell.angle_alpha   90.00
_cell.angle_beta   90.00
_cell.angle_gamma   90.00
#
_symmetry.space_group_name_H-M   'P 1'
#
loop_
_entity.id
_entity.type
_entity.pdbx_description
1 polymer ?
#
loop_
_entity_poly.entity_id
_entity_poly.type
_entity_poly.pdbx_seq_one_letter_code
_entity_poly.pdbx_strand_id
1 'polypeptide(L)'
;MSHYNPVTYKTYRDWELWRSHYEATAVNNNVWDYLRPDDPIPPPQRPALPSYDAFQASNAIIQAGATPTQLSDLSATGQRSYESAMERWEIQRDDRAEYHKGINTVLTWQTNTIHKSRKMLLRNATPQEVYEAVQRDAAPYLCGHAPRGHLRRV
;
A
#
# COMPACT_ATOMS: atom_id res chain seq x y z
N MET A 1 -5.12 6.58 31.90
CA MET A 1 -4.23 6.34 30.75
C MET A 1 -4.00 4.84 30.66
N SER A 2 -4.54 4.18 29.64
CA SER A 2 -4.38 2.73 29.48
C SER A 2 -2.95 2.44 29.03
N HIS A 3 -2.18 1.72 29.83
CA HIS A 3 -0.88 1.22 29.43
C HIS A 3 -1.08 0.14 28.37
N TYR A 4 -1.07 0.54 27.10
CA TYR A 4 -0.99 -0.40 26.00
C TYR A 4 0.37 -1.08 26.07
N ASN A 5 0.41 -2.28 26.65
CA ASN A 5 1.55 -3.18 26.50
C ASN A 5 1.42 -3.81 25.12
N PRO A 6 2.27 -3.43 24.14
CA PRO A 6 2.17 -4.03 22.82
C PRO A 6 2.41 -5.53 22.93
N VAL A 7 1.48 -6.32 22.39
CA VAL A 7 1.67 -7.78 22.24
C VAL A 7 2.98 -7.97 21.48
N THR A 8 3.96 -8.57 22.15
CA THR A 8 5.28 -8.74 21.58
C THR A 8 5.48 -10.21 21.26
N TYR A 9 5.52 -10.51 19.95
CA TYR A 9 5.59 -11.88 19.47
C TYR A 9 7.05 -12.37 19.49
N LYS A 10 7.33 -13.49 20.19
CA LYS A 10 8.70 -13.96 20.47
C LYS A 10 8.92 -15.44 20.17
N THR A 11 7.89 -16.26 20.30
CA THR A 11 7.93 -17.72 20.11
C THR A 11 7.33 -18.13 18.76
N TYR A 12 7.51 -19.38 18.37
CA TYR A 12 6.93 -19.88 17.11
C TYR A 12 5.40 -19.81 17.07
N ARG A 13 4.73 -20.08 18.20
CA ARG A 13 3.26 -19.95 18.33
C ARG A 13 2.83 -18.48 18.21
N ASP A 14 3.65 -17.58 18.71
CA ASP A 14 3.42 -16.14 18.58
C ASP A 14 3.46 -15.73 17.10
N TRP A 15 4.37 -16.30 16.29
CA TRP A 15 4.46 -15.94 14.88
C TRP A 15 3.28 -16.42 14.03
N GLU A 16 2.66 -17.55 14.38
CA GLU A 16 1.42 -17.98 13.76
C GLU A 16 0.27 -17.00 14.05
N LEU A 17 0.10 -16.63 15.33
CA LEU A 17 -0.88 -15.62 15.75
C LEU A 17 -0.61 -14.25 15.13
N TRP A 18 0.67 -13.87 14.99
CA TRP A 18 1.06 -12.62 14.35
C TRP A 18 0.63 -12.57 12.89
N ARG A 19 0.78 -13.67 12.13
CA ARG A 19 0.34 -13.74 10.73
C ARG A 19 -1.17 -13.55 10.60
N SER A 20 -1.96 -14.23 11.44
CA SER A 20 -3.42 -14.05 11.45
C SER A 20 -3.82 -12.61 11.83
N HIS A 21 -3.11 -11.99 12.76
CA HIS A 21 -3.38 -10.59 13.13
C HIS A 21 -2.92 -9.60 12.06
N TYR A 22 -1.85 -9.90 11.32
CA TYR A 22 -1.42 -9.10 10.17
C TYR A 22 -2.49 -9.10 9.08
N GLU A 23 -2.98 -10.27 8.70
CA GLU A 23 -4.08 -10.41 7.74
C GLU A 23 -5.32 -9.65 8.21
N ALA A 24 -5.76 -9.86 9.46
CA ALA A 24 -6.91 -9.14 10.01
C ALA A 24 -6.69 -7.61 10.00
N THR A 25 -5.47 -7.14 10.29
CA THR A 25 -5.14 -5.71 10.25
C THR A 25 -5.21 -5.18 8.82
N ALA A 26 -4.69 -5.92 7.84
CA ALA A 26 -4.72 -5.53 6.44
C ALA A 26 -6.14 -5.53 5.85
N VAL A 27 -6.96 -6.53 6.19
CA VAL A 27 -8.38 -6.61 5.79
C VAL A 27 -9.18 -5.45 6.37
N ASN A 28 -9.04 -5.18 7.67
CA ASN A 28 -9.75 -4.07 8.34
C ASN A 28 -9.34 -2.68 7.82
N ASN A 29 -8.23 -2.58 7.11
CA ASN A 29 -7.74 -1.33 6.52
C ASN A 29 -7.85 -1.31 4.98
N ASN A 30 -8.63 -2.22 4.37
CA ASN A 30 -8.86 -2.32 2.93
C ASN A 30 -7.58 -2.38 2.09
N VAL A 31 -6.51 -2.99 2.64
CA VAL A 31 -5.22 -3.12 1.93
C VAL A 31 -4.77 -4.56 1.74
N TRP A 32 -5.60 -5.54 2.14
CA TRP A 32 -5.25 -6.95 2.01
C TRP A 32 -4.96 -7.36 0.57
N ASP A 33 -5.73 -6.92 -0.41
CA ASP A 33 -5.51 -7.30 -1.81
C ASP A 33 -4.13 -6.85 -2.35
N TYR A 34 -3.55 -5.79 -1.79
CA TYR A 34 -2.20 -5.32 -2.13
C TYR A 34 -1.08 -6.00 -1.31
N LEU A 35 -1.44 -6.64 -0.20
CA LEU A 35 -0.53 -7.22 0.79
C LEU A 35 -0.70 -8.74 0.93
N ARG A 36 -1.54 -9.37 0.11
CA ARG A 36 -1.77 -10.80 0.18
C ARG A 36 -0.56 -11.55 -0.38
N PRO A 37 -0.10 -12.64 0.26
CA PRO A 37 1.14 -13.31 -0.14
C PRO A 37 1.06 -14.05 -1.48
N ASP A 38 -0.11 -14.60 -1.82
CA ASP A 38 -0.24 -15.51 -2.95
C ASP A 38 -0.32 -14.78 -4.30
N ASP A 39 -0.86 -13.57 -4.31
CA ASP A 39 -1.11 -12.81 -5.54
C ASP A 39 -1.32 -11.30 -5.27
N PRO A 40 -0.32 -10.56 -4.75
CA PRO A 40 -0.52 -9.16 -4.40
C PRO A 40 -0.83 -8.31 -5.63
N ILE A 41 -1.89 -7.51 -5.56
CA ILE A 41 -2.20 -6.51 -6.59
C ILE A 41 -1.16 -5.38 -6.52
N PRO A 42 -0.66 -4.87 -7.65
CA PRO A 42 0.22 -3.70 -7.64
C PRO A 42 -0.41 -2.51 -6.92
N PRO A 43 0.39 -1.74 -6.16
CA PRO A 43 -0.12 -0.57 -5.46
C PRO A 43 -0.69 0.45 -6.46
N PRO A 44 -1.77 1.16 -6.10
CA PRO A 44 -2.39 2.14 -6.99
C PRO A 44 -1.39 3.24 -7.32
N GLN A 45 -1.19 3.47 -8.63
CA GLN A 45 -0.29 4.50 -9.11
C GLN A 45 -0.84 5.89 -8.83
N ARG A 46 0.04 6.89 -8.77
CA ARG A 46 -0.39 8.29 -8.70
C ARG A 46 -1.11 8.64 -10.01
N PRO A 47 -2.40 9.01 -9.97
CA PRO A 47 -3.11 9.37 -11.18
C PRO A 47 -2.60 10.71 -11.71
N ALA A 48 -2.42 10.81 -13.03
CA ALA A 48 -2.06 12.05 -13.68
C ALA A 48 -3.29 12.96 -13.76
N LEU A 49 -3.12 14.23 -13.39
CA LEU A 49 -4.19 15.22 -13.53
C LEU A 49 -4.52 15.39 -15.03
N PRO A 50 -5.78 15.31 -15.45
CA PRO A 50 -6.18 15.57 -16.83
C PRO A 50 -5.76 16.98 -17.26
N SER A 51 -5.12 17.08 -18.43
CA SER A 51 -4.70 18.35 -19.01
C SER A 51 -5.63 18.75 -20.16
N TYR A 52 -5.94 20.04 -20.29
CA TYR A 52 -6.87 20.54 -21.30
C TYR A 52 -6.42 20.25 -22.73
N ASP A 53 -5.11 20.27 -23.00
CA ASP A 53 -4.52 20.00 -24.32
C ASP A 53 -4.71 18.56 -24.81
N ALA A 54 -5.08 17.63 -23.93
CA ALA A 54 -5.40 16.25 -24.28
C ALA A 54 -6.82 16.09 -24.86
N PHE A 55 -7.63 17.15 -24.88
CA PHE A 55 -9.03 17.10 -25.28
C PHE A 55 -9.31 17.96 -26.51
N GLN A 56 -10.45 17.70 -27.15
CA GLN A 56 -10.83 18.40 -28.37
C GLN A 56 -11.01 19.90 -28.13
N ALA A 57 -10.10 20.69 -28.70
CA ALA A 57 -10.16 22.15 -28.70
C ALA A 57 -11.40 22.68 -29.45
N SER A 58 -11.83 23.88 -29.09
CA SER A 58 -12.84 24.64 -29.83
C SER A 58 -12.26 25.17 -31.15
N ASN A 59 -13.14 25.45 -32.12
CA ASN A 59 -12.72 25.98 -33.42
C ASN A 59 -11.95 27.30 -33.31
N ALA A 60 -12.30 28.16 -32.33
CA ALA A 60 -11.60 29.42 -32.10
C ALA A 60 -10.13 29.21 -31.72
N ILE A 61 -9.87 28.22 -30.85
CA ILE A 61 -8.51 27.87 -30.41
C ILE A 61 -7.71 27.22 -31.53
N ILE A 62 -8.35 26.34 -32.29
CA ILE A 62 -7.74 25.70 -33.47
C ILE A 62 -7.33 26.76 -34.51
N GLN A 63 -8.22 27.70 -34.83
CA GLN A 63 -7.95 28.77 -35.79
C GLN A 63 -6.85 29.73 -35.32
N ALA A 64 -6.74 29.94 -34.00
CA ALA A 64 -5.67 30.74 -33.41
C ALA A 64 -4.31 30.02 -33.36
N GLY A 65 -4.26 28.72 -33.69
CA GLY A 65 -3.04 27.90 -33.53
C GLY A 65 -2.58 27.80 -32.07
N ALA A 66 -3.51 27.98 -31.12
CA ALA A 66 -3.22 28.00 -29.69
C ALA A 66 -3.51 26.64 -29.05
N THR A 67 -2.92 26.42 -27.87
CA THR A 67 -3.20 25.24 -27.04
C THR A 67 -4.31 25.57 -26.03
N PRO A 68 -5.30 24.67 -25.82
CA PRO A 68 -6.29 24.85 -24.76
C PRO A 68 -5.66 24.95 -23.38
N THR A 69 -6.05 25.94 -22.59
CA THR A 69 -5.54 26.16 -21.21
C THR A 69 -6.62 26.21 -20.14
N GLN A 70 -7.90 26.23 -20.55
CA GLN A 70 -9.07 26.31 -19.69
C GLN A 70 -10.24 25.54 -20.31
N LEU A 71 -11.27 25.25 -19.51
CA LEU A 71 -12.42 24.43 -19.97
C LEU A 71 -13.16 25.05 -21.17
N SER A 72 -13.31 26.38 -21.19
CA SER A 72 -13.97 27.11 -22.28
C SER A 72 -13.22 27.06 -23.60
N ASP A 73 -11.93 26.72 -23.59
CA ASP A 73 -11.13 26.55 -24.80
C ASP A 73 -11.48 25.25 -25.54
N LEU A 74 -12.18 24.32 -24.88
CA LEU A 74 -12.60 23.04 -25.43
C LEU A 74 -13.94 23.13 -26.18
N SER A 75 -14.13 22.24 -27.15
CA SER A 75 -15.44 22.02 -27.78
C SER A 75 -16.43 21.43 -26.77
N ALA A 76 -17.74 21.48 -27.05
CA ALA A 76 -18.74 20.86 -26.17
C ALA A 76 -18.52 19.35 -25.94
N THR A 77 -17.90 18.65 -26.90
CA THR A 77 -17.48 17.25 -26.76
C THR A 77 -16.20 17.13 -25.91
N GLY A 78 -15.25 18.05 -26.11
CA GLY A 78 -14.02 18.13 -25.33
C GLY A 78 -14.31 18.42 -23.85
N GLN A 79 -15.23 19.34 -23.54
CA GLN A 79 -15.66 19.67 -22.19
C GLN A 79 -16.22 18.44 -21.46
N ARG A 80 -17.18 17.74 -22.07
CA ARG A 80 -17.73 16.49 -21.50
C ARG A 80 -16.66 15.42 -21.28
N SER A 81 -15.73 15.27 -22.22
CA SER A 81 -14.64 14.30 -22.12
C SER A 81 -13.67 14.65 -20.98
N TYR A 82 -13.37 15.95 -20.81
CA TYR A 82 -12.55 16.45 -19.71
C TYR A 82 -13.22 16.22 -18.36
N GLU A 83 -14.52 16.52 -18.24
CA GLU A 83 -15.31 16.29 -17.02
C GLU A 83 -15.29 14.82 -16.61
N SER A 84 -15.57 13.89 -17.55
CA SER A 84 -15.47 12.45 -17.27
C SER A 84 -14.04 11.97 -16.96
N ALA A 85 -13.01 12.64 -17.47
CA ALA A 85 -11.63 12.35 -17.10
C ALA A 85 -11.30 12.85 -15.69
N MET A 86 -11.83 14.01 -15.30
CA MET A 86 -11.71 14.56 -13.94
C MET A 86 -12.38 13.65 -12.91
N GLU A 87 -13.60 13.19 -13.16
CA GLU A 87 -14.30 12.25 -12.26
C GLU A 87 -13.48 10.97 -12.04
N ARG A 88 -12.94 10.39 -13.11
CA ARG A 88 -12.07 9.19 -13.01
C ARG A 88 -10.79 9.48 -12.24
N TRP A 89 -10.19 10.65 -12.43
CA TRP A 89 -9.01 11.07 -11.68
C TRP A 89 -9.30 11.22 -10.18
N GLU A 90 -10.46 11.76 -9.81
CA GLU A 90 -10.87 11.91 -8.40
C GLU A 90 -11.02 10.54 -7.72
N ILE A 91 -11.68 9.58 -8.38
CA ILE A 91 -11.80 8.20 -7.87
C ILE A 91 -10.41 7.59 -7.66
N GLN A 92 -9.54 7.65 -8.66
CA GLN A 92 -8.18 7.08 -8.55
C GLN A 92 -7.33 7.78 -7.48
N ARG A 93 -7.52 9.09 -7.28
CA ARG A 93 -6.83 9.86 -6.25
C ARG A 93 -7.25 9.39 -4.86
N ASP A 94 -8.54 9.19 -4.67
CA ASP A 94 -9.13 8.77 -3.41
C ASP A 94 -8.75 7.32 -3.08
N ASP A 95 -8.83 6.40 -4.04
CA ASP A 95 -8.34 5.02 -3.93
C ASP A 95 -6.87 4.97 -3.48
N ARG A 96 -6.03 5.80 -4.11
CA ARG A 96 -4.61 5.91 -3.73
C ARG A 96 -4.44 6.45 -2.31
N ALA A 97 -5.24 7.42 -1.90
CA ALA A 97 -5.17 7.99 -0.56
C ALA A 97 -5.55 6.95 0.50
N GLU A 98 -6.60 6.16 0.25
CA GLU A 98 -7.01 5.04 1.11
C GLU A 98 -5.92 3.99 1.22
N TYR A 99 -5.31 3.60 0.10
CA TYR A 99 -4.16 2.70 0.10
C TYR A 99 -3.02 3.22 0.99
N HIS A 100 -2.60 4.49 0.85
CA HIS A 100 -1.51 5.04 1.68
C HIS A 100 -1.86 5.05 3.17
N LYS A 101 -3.11 5.39 3.50
CA LYS A 101 -3.59 5.37 4.87
C LYS A 101 -3.55 3.96 5.45
N GLY A 102 -4.08 2.97 4.73
CA GLY A 102 -4.10 1.58 5.17
C GLY A 102 -2.70 1.00 5.33
N ILE A 103 -1.80 1.24 4.38
CA ILE A 103 -0.39 0.80 4.45
C ILE A 103 0.32 1.39 5.68
N ASN A 104 0.14 2.69 5.94
CA ASN A 104 0.73 3.35 7.10
C ASN A 104 0.20 2.77 8.43
N THR A 105 -1.10 2.43 8.49
CA THR A 105 -1.67 1.75 9.65
C THR A 105 -1.03 0.38 9.87
N VAL A 106 -0.88 -0.42 8.82
CA VAL A 106 -0.23 -1.74 8.91
C VAL A 106 1.23 -1.60 9.33
N LEU A 107 2.01 -0.69 8.73
CA LEU A 107 3.39 -0.40 9.13
C LEU A 107 3.51 -0.03 10.61
N THR A 108 2.60 0.83 11.09
CA THR A 108 2.55 1.26 12.49
C THR A 108 2.25 0.09 13.41
N TRP A 109 1.26 -0.74 13.05
CA TRP A 109 0.93 -1.96 13.79
C TRP A 109 2.11 -2.93 13.85
N GLN A 110 2.81 -3.17 12.73
CA GLN A 110 4.01 -4.01 12.70
C GLN A 110 5.11 -3.46 13.59
N THR A 111 5.37 -2.15 13.52
CA THR A 111 6.37 -1.47 14.35
C THR A 111 6.09 -1.62 15.84
N ASN A 112 4.81 -1.61 16.23
CA ASN A 112 4.38 -1.76 17.61
C ASN A 112 4.39 -3.21 18.09
N THR A 113 4.18 -4.19 17.21
CA THR A 113 4.03 -5.61 17.58
C THR A 113 5.31 -6.42 17.44
N ILE A 114 6.24 -6.01 16.59
CA ILE A 114 7.51 -6.71 16.38
C ILE A 114 8.49 -6.43 17.53
N HIS A 115 9.05 -7.50 18.08
CA HIS A 115 10.03 -7.40 19.16
C HIS A 115 11.28 -6.60 18.76
N LYS A 116 11.88 -5.88 19.71
CA LYS A 116 13.08 -5.04 19.48
C LYS A 116 14.24 -5.76 18.78
N SER A 117 14.46 -7.04 19.08
CA SER A 117 15.54 -7.85 18.46
C SER A 117 15.32 -8.14 16.98
N ARG A 118 14.11 -7.91 16.48
CA ARG A 118 13.71 -8.12 15.08
C ARG A 118 13.46 -6.81 14.33
N LYS A 119 13.75 -5.65 14.94
CA LYS A 119 13.64 -4.34 14.27
C LYS A 119 14.47 -4.19 13.01
N MET A 120 15.50 -5.03 12.82
CA MET A 120 16.22 -5.11 11.55
C MET A 120 15.30 -5.45 10.36
N LEU A 121 14.21 -6.17 10.59
CA LEU A 121 13.20 -6.48 9.56
C LEU A 121 12.44 -5.23 9.09
N LEU A 122 12.39 -4.18 9.90
CA LEU A 122 11.65 -2.94 9.59
C LEU A 122 12.49 -1.94 8.78
N ARG A 123 13.78 -2.19 8.55
CA ARG A 123 14.66 -1.22 7.89
C ARG A 123 14.37 -1.20 6.40
N ASN A 124 13.83 -0.07 5.92
CA ASN A 124 13.51 0.17 4.51
C ASN A 124 12.60 -0.91 3.90
N ALA A 125 11.78 -1.56 4.73
CA ALA A 125 10.90 -2.64 4.32
C ALA A 125 9.44 -2.16 4.30
N THR A 126 8.72 -2.59 3.28
CA THR A 126 7.26 -2.49 3.18
C THR A 126 6.59 -3.48 4.15
N PRO A 127 5.28 -3.32 4.43
CA PRO A 127 4.57 -4.31 5.23
C PRO A 127 4.68 -5.75 4.73
N GLN A 128 4.66 -5.90 3.41
CA GLN A 128 4.75 -7.18 2.74
C GLN A 128 6.12 -7.86 2.99
N GLU A 129 7.20 -7.11 2.79
CA GLU A 129 8.56 -7.62 3.02
C GLU A 129 8.78 -8.02 4.49
N VAL A 130 8.18 -7.26 5.43
CA VAL A 130 8.19 -7.61 6.85
C VAL A 130 7.44 -8.91 7.11
N TYR A 131 6.26 -9.09 6.52
CA TYR A 131 5.48 -10.33 6.63
C TYR A 131 6.25 -11.54 6.09
N GLU A 132 6.82 -11.43 4.89
CA GLU A 132 7.60 -12.50 4.26
C GLU A 132 8.83 -12.87 5.08
N ALA A 133 9.50 -11.88 5.67
CA ALA A 133 10.63 -12.11 6.54
C ALA A 133 10.24 -12.82 7.86
N VAL A 134 9.09 -12.45 8.44
CA VAL A 134 8.52 -13.15 9.61
C VAL A 134 8.16 -14.59 9.26
N GLN A 135 7.51 -14.81 8.12
CA GLN A 135 7.15 -16.14 7.64
C GLN A 135 8.39 -17.02 7.45
N ARG A 136 9.45 -16.47 6.84
CA ARG A 136 10.74 -17.18 6.64
C ARG A 136 11.43 -17.52 7.95
N ASP A 137 11.43 -16.61 8.93
CA ASP A 137 12.02 -16.84 10.26
C ASP A 137 11.23 -17.89 11.06
N ALA A 138 9.91 -17.94 10.91
CA ALA A 138 9.04 -18.88 11.59
C ALA A 138 9.01 -20.28 10.94
N ALA A 139 9.30 -20.39 9.63
CA ALA A 139 9.17 -21.62 8.85
C ALA A 139 9.82 -22.88 9.48
N PRO A 140 11.05 -22.83 10.04
CA PRO A 140 11.67 -24.02 10.66
C PRO A 140 10.85 -24.58 11.82
N TYR A 141 10.17 -23.72 12.57
CA TYR A 141 9.40 -24.09 13.75
C TYR A 141 7.97 -24.55 13.44
N LEU A 142 7.47 -24.27 12.23
CA LEU A 142 6.16 -24.68 11.75
C LEU A 142 6.17 -26.08 11.13
N CYS A 143 7.29 -26.50 10.53
CA CYS A 143 7.43 -27.81 9.87
C CYS A 143 7.92 -28.94 10.79
N GLY A 144 7.90 -28.75 12.12
CA GLY A 144 8.25 -29.80 13.08
C GLY A 144 9.74 -30.16 13.17
N HIS A 145 10.65 -29.29 12.72
CA HIS A 145 12.10 -29.47 12.93
C HIS A 145 12.65 -28.34 13.79
N ALA A 146 12.84 -28.61 15.08
CA ALA A 146 13.60 -27.74 15.96
C ALA A 146 14.99 -27.47 15.33
N PRO A 147 15.42 -26.22 15.16
CA PRO A 147 16.79 -25.95 14.75
C PRO A 147 17.73 -26.32 15.89
N ARG A 148 18.43 -27.46 15.75
CA ARG A 148 19.70 -27.69 16.43
C ARG A 148 20.70 -26.70 15.86
N GLY A 149 21.25 -25.83 16.70
CA GLY A 149 22.38 -25.00 16.30
C GLY A 149 22.68 -23.86 17.25
N HIS A 150 23.43 -24.16 18.31
CA HIS A 150 24.24 -23.16 19.00
C HIS A 150 25.11 -22.41 17.98
N LEU A 151 24.86 -21.12 17.78
CA LEU A 151 25.90 -20.22 17.31
C LEU A 151 26.83 -19.93 18.50
N ARG A 152 27.84 -20.79 18.67
CA ARG A 152 29.07 -20.43 19.37
C ARG A 152 29.72 -19.30 18.57
N ARG A 153 29.95 -18.18 19.25
CA ARG A 153 30.91 -17.16 18.82
C ARG A 153 32.28 -17.81 18.62
N VAL A 154 32.90 -17.55 17.48
CA VAL A 154 34.35 -17.37 17.35
C VAL A 154 34.57 -16.20 16.41
#